data_AF-A0A969KBP1-F1
#
_entry.id   AF-A0A969KBP1-F1
#
_cell.length_a   1.000
_cell.length_b   1.000
_cell.length_c   1.000
_cell.angle_alpha   90.00
_cell.angle_beta   90.00
_cell.angle_gamma   90.00
#
_symmetry.space_group_name_H-M   'P 1'
#
loop_
_entity.id
_entity.type
_entity.pdbx_description
1 polymer ?
#
loop_
_entity_poly.entity_id
_entity_poly.type
_entity_poly.pdbx_seq_one_letter_code
_entity_poly.pdbx_strand_id
1 'polypeptide(L)'
;EEDEAEAEEAEDEAEDTETDERAEEEAEAEDTETDERAEETPEMSPLVEQVQEMAGAGAVILSEGDLNGDGKTEVMAFVGSDVVPSGTFADPAYVDYRIVASSLVIGQEGEEGAVCLLRVTPDRITSKGEILLSFAVPSSEHFSQPTAFLTRYQEGGPMPLSVIPLKPTGGRYMQGIGFAWDEATEQYRLIMAVPMP
;
A
#
# COMPACT_ATOMS: atom_id res chain seq x y z
N GLU A 1 8.08 -15.77 -50.27
CA GLU A 1 9.00 -16.91 -50.45
C GLU A 1 10.11 -16.71 -49.44
N GLU A 2 10.40 -17.77 -48.67
CA GLU A 2 11.58 -17.93 -47.80
C GLU A 2 11.50 -17.12 -46.48
N ASP A 3 11.67 -17.66 -45.28
CA ASP A 3 12.29 -18.92 -44.86
C ASP A 3 11.57 -19.46 -43.61
N GLU A 4 11.31 -20.78 -43.64
CA GLU A 4 10.92 -21.62 -42.52
C GLU A 4 12.18 -21.96 -41.72
N ALA A 5 12.15 -21.81 -40.40
CA ALA A 5 13.16 -22.40 -39.52
C ALA A 5 12.45 -22.97 -38.30
N GLU A 6 12.14 -24.26 -38.43
CA GLU A 6 11.79 -25.17 -37.35
C GLU A 6 12.94 -25.27 -36.34
N ALA A 7 12.60 -25.29 -35.06
CA ALA A 7 13.49 -25.76 -34.01
C ALA A 7 12.67 -26.63 -33.06
N GLU A 8 12.89 -27.93 -33.23
CA GLU A 8 12.44 -29.03 -32.38
C GLU A 8 13.19 -29.07 -31.03
N GLU A 9 12.71 -29.97 -30.18
CA GLU A 9 13.35 -30.55 -28.99
C GLU A 9 13.23 -29.72 -27.69
N ALA A 10 12.93 -30.28 -26.51
CA ALA A 10 12.98 -31.66 -26.06
C ALA A 10 11.89 -31.92 -24.99
N GLU A 11 11.27 -33.10 -25.08
CA GLU A 11 10.56 -33.74 -23.97
C GLU A 11 11.61 -34.30 -23.01
N ASP A 12 11.49 -34.03 -21.71
CA ASP A 12 12.28 -34.74 -20.70
C ASP A 12 11.39 -35.28 -19.59
N GLU A 13 11.72 -36.51 -19.23
CA GLU A 13 10.96 -37.50 -18.49
C GLU A 13 10.90 -37.14 -16.98
N ALA A 14 9.75 -37.34 -16.35
CA ALA A 14 9.50 -38.36 -15.31
C ALA A 14 10.38 -38.26 -14.04
N GLU A 15 9.73 -38.19 -12.88
CA GLU A 15 10.00 -39.14 -11.78
C GLU A 15 8.93 -39.01 -10.68
N ASP A 16 8.08 -40.04 -10.61
CA ASP A 16 7.29 -40.41 -9.45
C ASP A 16 8.23 -40.85 -8.33
N THR A 17 8.13 -40.23 -7.15
CA THR A 17 8.65 -40.81 -5.91
C THR A 17 7.51 -40.92 -4.91
N GLU A 18 6.80 -42.05 -4.96
CA GLU A 18 6.14 -42.62 -3.79
C GLU A 18 7.22 -43.04 -2.79
N THR A 19 7.13 -42.56 -1.55
CA THR A 19 7.79 -43.22 -0.43
C THR A 19 6.84 -43.28 0.75
N ASP A 20 6.46 -44.52 1.02
CA ASP A 20 5.64 -45.06 2.08
C ASP A 20 6.45 -45.16 3.40
N GLU A 21 5.73 -45.50 4.47
CA GLU A 21 6.20 -46.12 5.71
C GLU A 21 6.56 -45.21 6.90
N ARG A 22 5.52 -44.92 7.68
CA ARG A 22 5.30 -45.48 9.03
C ARG A 22 6.53 -45.50 9.95
N ALA A 23 6.56 -44.56 10.90
CA ALA A 23 7.17 -44.77 12.21
C ALA A 23 6.15 -44.45 13.32
N GLU A 24 5.92 -45.46 14.14
CA GLU A 24 5.15 -45.48 15.37
C GLU A 24 5.98 -44.91 16.55
N GLU A 25 5.31 -44.63 17.67
CA GLU A 25 5.89 -44.46 19.03
C GLU A 25 6.67 -43.15 19.28
N GLU A 26 6.48 -42.38 20.35
CA GLU A 26 5.96 -42.65 21.70
C GLU A 26 5.17 -41.44 22.20
N ALA A 27 4.06 -41.70 22.89
CA ALA A 27 3.26 -40.69 23.57
C ALA A 27 3.82 -40.44 24.97
N GLU A 28 4.69 -39.43 25.12
CA GLU A 28 4.95 -38.83 26.43
C GLU A 28 3.90 -37.75 26.69
N ALA A 29 3.04 -38.00 27.67
CA ALA A 29 2.08 -37.05 28.17
C ALA A 29 2.83 -35.99 29.01
N GLU A 30 3.31 -34.94 28.35
CA GLU A 30 3.72 -33.71 29.03
C GLU A 30 2.47 -33.05 29.64
N ASP A 31 2.49 -32.91 30.97
CA ASP A 31 1.59 -32.07 31.75
C ASP A 31 1.70 -30.65 31.20
N THR A 32 0.80 -30.28 30.28
CA THR A 32 0.62 -28.90 29.88
C THR A 32 -0.06 -28.20 31.06
N GLU A 33 0.76 -27.62 31.94
CA GLU A 33 0.33 -26.53 32.81
C GLU A 33 -0.32 -25.49 31.90
N THR A 34 -1.65 -25.44 31.91
CA THR A 34 -2.45 -24.42 31.26
C THR A 34 -2.10 -23.10 31.93
N ASP A 35 -1.06 -22.44 31.41
CA ASP A 35 -0.76 -21.05 31.69
C ASP A 35 -1.97 -20.25 31.18
N GLU A 36 -2.92 -19.98 32.08
CA GLU A 36 -4.02 -19.03 31.91
C GLU A 36 -3.44 -17.60 31.83
N ARG A 37 -2.46 -17.40 30.94
CA ARG A 37 -1.94 -16.12 30.54
C ARG A 37 -3.08 -15.42 29.84
N ALA A 38 -3.84 -14.66 30.63
CA ALA A 38 -4.85 -13.75 30.15
C ALA A 38 -4.31 -13.08 28.90
N GLU A 39 -4.98 -13.30 27.77
CA GLU A 39 -4.66 -12.65 26.51
C GLU A 39 -4.91 -11.15 26.73
N GLU A 40 -3.89 -10.45 27.24
CA GLU A 40 -3.85 -9.00 27.30
C GLU A 40 -3.90 -8.55 25.85
N THR A 41 -5.11 -8.25 25.37
CA THR A 41 -5.32 -7.61 24.09
C THR A 41 -4.38 -6.41 24.06
N PRO A 42 -3.41 -6.36 23.14
CA PRO A 42 -2.45 -5.26 23.11
C PRO A 42 -3.22 -3.95 22.95
N GLU A 43 -3.06 -3.04 23.91
CA GLU A 43 -3.67 -1.71 23.83
C GLU A 43 -3.07 -0.99 22.62
N MET A 44 -3.91 -0.61 21.66
CA MET A 44 -3.46 0.17 20.51
C MET A 44 -3.08 1.57 20.97
N SER A 45 -2.00 2.10 20.40
CA SER A 45 -1.59 3.49 20.62
C SER A 45 -2.74 4.45 20.26
N PRO A 46 -3.01 5.50 21.07
CA PRO A 46 -4.00 6.51 20.73
C PRO A 46 -3.78 7.18 19.37
N LEU A 47 -2.53 7.24 18.89
CA LEU A 47 -2.20 7.77 17.57
C LEU A 47 -2.75 6.84 16.47
N VAL A 48 -2.59 5.53 16.63
CA VAL A 48 -3.04 4.51 15.67
C VAL A 48 -4.55 4.59 15.48
N GLU A 49 -5.32 4.64 16.56
CA GLU A 49 -6.79 4.73 16.52
C GLU A 49 -7.27 5.98 15.79
N GLN A 50 -6.69 7.14 16.12
CA GLN A 50 -7.05 8.41 15.49
C GLN A 50 -6.70 8.42 13.99
N VAL A 51 -5.55 7.85 13.60
CA VAL A 51 -5.17 7.77 12.19
C VAL A 51 -6.06 6.80 11.40
N GLN A 52 -6.48 5.68 12.00
CA GLN A 52 -7.49 4.81 11.39
C GLN A 52 -8.81 5.53 11.18
N GLU A 53 -9.28 6.30 12.17
CA GLU A 53 -10.51 7.10 12.05
C GLU A 53 -10.40 8.13 10.92
N MET A 54 -9.27 8.82 10.81
CA MET A 54 -9.02 9.78 9.73
C MET A 54 -9.04 9.14 8.33
N ALA A 55 -8.51 7.92 8.20
CA ALA A 55 -8.49 7.18 6.94
C ALA A 55 -9.89 6.70 6.52
N GLY A 56 -10.72 6.29 7.48
CA GLY A 56 -12.12 5.91 7.31
C GLY A 56 -12.44 4.50 7.84
N ALA A 57 -13.72 4.13 7.81
CA ALA A 57 -14.16 2.83 8.27
C ALA A 57 -13.49 1.68 7.49
N GLY A 58 -13.00 0.67 8.22
CA GLY A 58 -12.27 -0.46 7.62
C GLY A 58 -10.82 -0.14 7.26
N ALA A 59 -10.26 0.96 7.77
CA ALA A 59 -8.85 1.29 7.58
C ALA A 59 -7.93 0.23 8.23
N VAL A 60 -6.83 -0.05 7.54
CA VAL A 60 -5.76 -0.95 7.97
C VAL A 60 -4.48 -0.13 8.13
N ILE A 61 -3.72 -0.40 9.19
CA ILE A 61 -2.39 0.20 9.38
C ILE A 61 -1.41 -0.45 8.40
N LEU A 62 -0.73 0.38 7.63
CA LEU A 62 0.32 -0.05 6.73
C LEU A 62 1.70 0.02 7.37
N SER A 63 1.97 1.08 8.14
CA SER A 63 3.28 1.31 8.76
C SER A 63 3.15 2.23 9.98
N GLU A 64 4.07 2.07 10.92
CA GLU A 64 4.29 2.96 12.05
C GLU A 64 5.81 3.19 12.19
N GLY A 65 6.25 4.44 12.15
CA GLY A 65 7.68 4.79 12.14
C GLY A 65 7.94 6.23 11.70
N ASP A 66 9.21 6.62 11.62
CA ASP A 66 9.63 7.93 11.11
C ASP A 66 9.71 7.89 9.58
N LEU A 67 8.57 8.17 8.93
CA LEU A 67 8.39 8.04 7.49
C LEU A 67 9.03 9.19 6.73
N ASN A 68 9.05 10.37 7.33
CA ASN A 68 9.54 11.59 6.70
C ASN A 68 10.97 11.99 7.13
N GLY A 69 11.55 11.30 8.11
CA GLY A 69 12.91 11.53 8.62
C GLY A 69 13.00 12.72 9.59
N ASP A 70 11.89 13.19 10.15
CA ASP A 70 11.86 14.34 11.06
C ASP A 70 12.13 13.97 12.54
N GLY A 71 12.30 12.68 12.83
CA GLY A 71 12.58 12.14 14.15
C GLY A 71 11.34 11.89 15.01
N LYS A 72 10.13 12.07 14.46
CA LYS A 72 8.88 11.72 15.14
C LYS A 72 8.29 10.45 14.51
N THR A 73 7.28 9.90 15.18
CA THR A 73 6.59 8.70 14.70
C THR A 73 5.33 9.11 13.96
N GLU A 74 5.20 8.62 12.73
CA GLU A 74 4.00 8.67 11.94
C GLU A 74 3.34 7.30 11.86
N VAL A 75 2.02 7.32 11.70
CA VAL A 75 1.23 6.15 11.34
C VAL A 75 0.66 6.38 9.94
N MET A 76 0.79 5.37 9.10
CA MET A 76 0.20 5.33 7.78
C MET A 76 -0.93 4.31 7.75
N ALA A 77 -2.11 4.73 7.32
CA ALA A 77 -3.29 3.88 7.21
C ALA A 77 -3.93 4.03 5.83
N PHE A 78 -4.61 2.97 5.38
CA PHE A 78 -5.36 3.00 4.14
C PHE A 78 -6.68 2.23 4.25
N VAL A 79 -7.64 2.61 3.42
CA VAL A 79 -8.86 1.83 3.16
C VAL A 79 -8.69 1.14 1.81
N GLY A 80 -8.90 -0.17 1.76
CA GLY A 80 -8.80 -0.95 0.53
C GLY A 80 -9.78 -0.51 -0.56
N SER A 81 -9.56 -0.98 -1.77
CA SER A 81 -10.49 -0.82 -2.90
C SER A 81 -10.60 -2.13 -3.68
N ASP A 82 -11.79 -2.40 -4.20
CA ASP A 82 -12.06 -3.55 -5.07
C ASP A 82 -11.64 -3.33 -6.53
N VAL A 83 -11.06 -2.16 -6.85
CA VAL A 83 -10.55 -1.88 -8.19
C VAL A 83 -9.39 -2.83 -8.51
N VAL A 84 -9.52 -3.61 -9.57
CA VAL A 84 -8.46 -4.51 -10.05
C VAL A 84 -7.59 -3.75 -11.04
N PRO A 85 -6.28 -3.56 -10.81
CA PRO A 85 -5.39 -2.91 -11.76
C PRO A 85 -5.37 -3.65 -13.11
N SER A 86 -5.42 -2.90 -14.21
CA SER A 86 -5.35 -3.48 -15.56
C SER A 86 -4.02 -4.20 -15.81
N GLY A 87 -3.97 -5.10 -16.80
CA GLY A 87 -2.76 -5.86 -17.15
C GLY A 87 -1.51 -5.02 -17.45
N THR A 88 -1.63 -3.72 -17.75
CA THR A 88 -0.48 -2.79 -17.86
C THR A 88 0.39 -2.77 -16.59
N PHE A 89 -0.20 -3.01 -15.41
CA PHE A 89 0.52 -3.01 -14.13
C PHE A 89 1.19 -4.35 -13.79
N ALA A 90 1.13 -5.35 -14.69
CA ALA A 90 1.90 -6.58 -14.56
C ALA A 90 3.38 -6.40 -14.95
N ASP A 91 3.74 -5.26 -15.54
CA ASP A 91 5.13 -4.94 -15.88
C ASP A 91 6.01 -4.88 -14.61
N PRO A 92 7.23 -5.46 -14.62
CA PRO A 92 8.17 -5.41 -13.49
C PRO A 92 8.43 -3.99 -12.95
N ALA A 93 8.25 -2.96 -13.77
CA ALA A 93 8.34 -1.56 -13.36
C ALA A 93 7.37 -1.19 -12.21
N TYR A 94 6.28 -1.93 -12.02
CA TYR A 94 5.28 -1.70 -10.98
C TYR A 94 5.34 -2.72 -9.85
N VAL A 95 6.42 -3.50 -9.75
CA VAL A 95 6.54 -4.55 -8.73
C VAL A 95 6.48 -4.00 -7.30
N ASP A 96 6.82 -2.74 -7.06
CA ASP A 96 6.73 -2.18 -5.69
C ASP A 96 5.35 -1.58 -5.37
N TYR A 97 4.45 -1.56 -6.36
CA TYR A 97 3.09 -1.06 -6.21
C TYR A 97 2.15 -2.21 -5.82
N ARG A 98 1.94 -2.41 -4.52
CA ARG A 98 1.27 -3.60 -3.96
C ARG A 98 -0.12 -3.35 -3.40
N ILE A 99 -0.47 -2.10 -3.14
CA ILE A 99 -1.70 -1.77 -2.41
C ILE A 99 -2.63 -1.02 -3.32
N VAL A 100 -3.89 -1.45 -3.41
CA VAL A 100 -4.95 -0.69 -4.07
C VAL A 100 -5.83 -0.08 -2.98
N ALA A 101 -5.72 1.24 -2.82
CA ALA A 101 -6.39 1.98 -1.76
C ALA A 101 -7.45 2.92 -2.34
N SER A 102 -8.60 3.04 -1.68
CA SER A 102 -9.60 4.08 -1.94
C SER A 102 -9.34 5.34 -1.11
N SER A 103 -8.65 5.22 0.02
CA SER A 103 -8.24 6.32 0.90
C SER A 103 -6.90 5.98 1.53
N LEU A 104 -6.05 6.97 1.72
CA LEU A 104 -4.77 6.82 2.40
C LEU A 104 -4.49 8.05 3.25
N VAL A 105 -4.01 7.84 4.47
CA VAL A 105 -3.64 8.89 5.41
C VAL A 105 -2.27 8.59 6.00
N ILE A 106 -1.46 9.64 6.16
CA ILE A 106 -0.31 9.66 7.06
C ILE A 106 -0.64 10.67 8.16
N GLY A 107 -0.59 10.23 9.41
CA GLY A 107 -0.76 11.08 10.57
C GLY A 107 0.40 10.97 11.55
N GLN A 108 0.55 11.99 12.39
CA GLN A 108 1.61 12.13 13.38
C GLN A 108 1.01 12.66 14.67
N GLU A 109 1.65 12.43 15.81
CA GLU A 109 1.23 13.05 17.07
C GLU A 109 1.39 14.59 17.01
N GLY A 110 0.38 15.31 17.49
CA GLY A 110 0.39 16.77 17.64
C GLY A 110 -0.14 17.19 19.01
N GLU A 111 -0.12 18.51 19.28
CA GLU A 111 -0.45 19.07 20.61
C GLU A 111 -1.87 18.75 21.10
N GLU A 112 -2.84 18.66 20.19
CA GLU A 112 -4.26 18.42 20.49
C GLU A 112 -4.73 17.02 20.04
N GLY A 113 -3.81 16.13 19.68
CA GLY A 113 -4.11 14.82 19.10
C GLY A 113 -3.43 14.62 17.75
N ALA A 114 -3.84 13.58 17.02
CA ALA A 114 -3.21 13.24 15.75
C ALA A 114 -3.44 14.33 14.70
N VAL A 115 -2.37 14.72 14.00
CA VAL A 115 -2.40 15.67 12.88
C VAL A 115 -2.28 14.89 11.58
N CYS A 116 -3.19 15.15 10.64
CA CYS A 116 -3.12 14.59 9.30
C CYS A 116 -2.02 15.30 8.47
N LEU A 117 -0.88 14.63 8.26
CA LEU A 117 0.21 15.16 7.46
C LEU A 117 -0.07 15.04 5.96
N LEU A 118 -0.63 13.91 5.51
CA LEU A 118 -0.99 13.68 4.11
C LEU A 118 -2.30 12.90 4.02
N ARG A 119 -3.18 13.28 3.10
CA ARG A 119 -4.40 12.54 2.78
C ARG A 119 -4.57 12.44 1.28
N VAL A 120 -4.81 11.22 0.80
CA VAL A 120 -5.07 10.90 -0.61
C VAL A 120 -6.46 10.31 -0.71
N THR A 121 -7.36 10.98 -1.44
CA THR A 121 -8.73 10.54 -1.69
C THR A 121 -9.12 10.73 -3.16
N PRO A 122 -10.20 10.07 -3.64
CA PRO A 122 -10.69 10.16 -5.02
C PRO A 122 -10.94 11.58 -5.53
N ASP A 123 -11.28 12.50 -4.63
CA ASP A 123 -11.61 13.88 -4.96
C ASP A 123 -10.39 14.81 -4.92
N ARG A 124 -9.43 14.58 -4.00
CA ARG A 124 -8.27 15.46 -3.81
C ARG A 124 -7.12 14.80 -3.07
N ILE A 125 -5.98 15.46 -3.09
CA ILE A 125 -4.83 15.19 -2.23
C ILE A 125 -4.52 16.43 -1.41
N THR A 126 -4.34 16.26 -0.10
CA THR A 126 -4.06 17.36 0.83
C THR A 126 -2.88 17.06 1.74
N SER A 127 -2.13 18.10 2.12
CA SER A 127 -1.09 18.05 3.16
C SER A 127 -1.37 19.11 4.22
N LYS A 128 -1.46 18.72 5.51
CA LYS A 128 -1.87 19.59 6.63
C LYS A 128 -3.07 20.49 6.32
N GLY A 129 -4.05 19.94 5.59
CA GLY A 129 -5.28 20.64 5.17
C GLY A 129 -5.18 21.48 3.88
N GLU A 130 -3.98 21.74 3.36
CA GLU A 130 -3.80 22.43 2.08
C GLU A 130 -4.02 21.48 0.90
N ILE A 131 -4.73 21.94 -0.13
CA ILE A 131 -4.96 21.15 -1.35
C ILE A 131 -3.70 21.17 -2.20
N LEU A 132 -3.07 20.01 -2.35
CA LEU A 132 -1.95 19.80 -3.26
C LEU A 132 -2.44 19.51 -4.68
N LEU A 133 -3.46 18.68 -4.82
CA LEU A 133 -4.07 18.31 -6.11
C LEU A 133 -5.57 18.11 -5.95
N SER A 134 -6.36 18.58 -6.91
CA SER A 134 -7.80 18.31 -6.99
C SER A 134 -8.10 17.50 -8.25
N PHE A 135 -8.87 16.43 -8.10
CA PHE A 135 -9.39 15.63 -9.22
C PHE A 135 -10.81 16.06 -9.62
N ALA A 136 -11.41 17.01 -8.89
CA ALA A 136 -12.73 17.53 -9.22
C ALA A 136 -12.68 18.31 -10.55
N VAL A 137 -13.28 17.74 -11.58
CA VAL A 137 -13.55 18.43 -12.85
C VAL A 137 -14.90 19.17 -12.77
N PRO A 138 -14.95 20.46 -13.13
CA PRO A 138 -16.21 21.20 -13.21
C PRO A 138 -17.09 20.64 -14.34
N SER A 139 -18.09 19.84 -13.94
CA SER A 139 -19.34 19.48 -14.64
C SER A 139 -19.42 19.75 -16.15
N SER A 140 -19.07 18.75 -16.96
CA SER A 140 -19.74 18.43 -18.24
C SER A 140 -19.12 17.20 -18.90
N GLU A 141 -17.86 16.91 -18.60
CA GLU A 141 -17.21 15.67 -19.02
C GLU A 141 -17.12 14.73 -17.82
N HIS A 142 -17.87 13.62 -17.87
CA HIS A 142 -17.77 12.50 -16.93
C HIS A 142 -16.44 11.74 -17.07
N PHE A 143 -15.32 12.44 -17.24
CA PHE A 143 -14.02 11.82 -17.04
C PHE A 143 -13.91 11.53 -15.54
N SER A 144 -14.25 10.28 -15.24
CA SER A 144 -14.31 9.66 -13.92
C SER A 144 -13.10 10.06 -13.10
N GLN A 145 -13.34 10.78 -12.00
CA GLN A 145 -12.37 10.89 -10.91
C GLN A 145 -11.71 9.54 -10.65
N PRO A 146 -10.45 9.51 -10.19
CA PRO A 146 -9.87 8.25 -9.78
C PRO A 146 -10.75 7.63 -8.70
N THR A 147 -10.99 6.32 -8.76
CA THR A 147 -11.76 5.60 -7.72
C THR A 147 -10.87 4.87 -6.73
N ALA A 148 -9.60 4.73 -7.09
CA ALA A 148 -8.60 4.07 -6.28
C ALA A 148 -7.20 4.59 -6.64
N PHE A 149 -6.23 4.17 -5.85
CA PHE A 149 -4.82 4.50 -5.98
C PHE A 149 -4.03 3.22 -5.86
N LEU A 150 -3.22 2.94 -6.87
CA LEU A 150 -2.22 1.90 -6.78
C LEU A 150 -0.98 2.52 -6.09
N THR A 151 -0.60 1.98 -4.94
CA THR A 151 0.31 2.62 -3.99
C THR A 151 1.61 1.85 -3.84
N ARG A 152 2.73 2.59 -3.86
CA ARG A 152 4.05 2.13 -3.45
C ARG A 152 4.47 2.91 -2.21
N TYR A 153 4.90 2.17 -1.19
CA TYR A 153 5.45 2.69 0.05
C TYR A 153 6.90 2.23 0.21
N GLN A 154 7.79 3.13 0.62
CA GLN A 154 9.19 2.85 0.88
C GLN A 154 9.67 3.64 2.11
N GLU A 155 9.97 2.94 3.19
CA GLU A 155 10.47 3.56 4.42
C GLU A 155 11.85 4.21 4.21
N GLY A 156 12.07 5.38 4.83
CA GLY A 156 13.37 6.08 4.85
C GLY A 156 13.88 6.62 3.50
N GLY A 157 13.07 6.54 2.43
CA GLY A 157 13.42 7.10 1.13
C GLY A 157 13.09 8.60 1.01
N PRO A 158 13.71 9.34 0.06
CA PRO A 158 13.37 10.76 -0.18
C PRO A 158 11.94 10.96 -0.71
N MET A 159 11.26 9.87 -1.05
CA MET A 159 9.88 9.82 -1.51
C MET A 159 9.24 8.58 -0.88
N PRO A 160 8.80 8.68 0.39
CA PRO A 160 8.32 7.52 1.13
C PRO A 160 7.01 6.96 0.57
N LEU A 161 6.28 7.78 -0.19
CA LEU A 161 5.02 7.39 -0.81
C LEU A 161 4.97 7.82 -2.27
N SER A 162 4.43 6.94 -3.11
CA SER A 162 3.94 7.32 -4.43
C SER A 162 2.65 6.57 -4.76
N VAL A 163 1.78 7.22 -5.54
CA VAL A 163 0.49 6.67 -5.94
C VAL A 163 0.26 6.83 -7.42
N ILE A 164 -0.40 5.85 -8.04
CA ILE A 164 -0.91 5.94 -9.41
C ILE A 164 -2.43 5.97 -9.31
N PRO A 165 -3.07 7.11 -9.61
CA PRO A 165 -4.53 7.19 -9.60
C PRO A 165 -5.13 6.25 -10.66
N LEU A 166 -6.14 5.48 -10.29
CA LEU A 166 -6.79 4.48 -11.13
C LEU A 166 -8.22 4.89 -11.47
N LYS A 167 -8.63 4.61 -12.71
CA LYS A 167 -10.02 4.66 -13.17
C LYS A 167 -10.82 3.50 -12.56
N PRO A 168 -12.17 3.55 -12.60
CA PRO A 168 -13.01 2.41 -12.22
C PRO A 168 -12.69 1.12 -12.97
N THR A 169 -12.17 1.22 -14.20
CA THR A 169 -11.78 0.07 -15.03
C THR A 169 -10.43 -0.53 -14.66
N GLY A 170 -9.75 -0.02 -13.63
CA GLY A 170 -8.41 -0.47 -13.26
C GLY A 170 -7.28 0.11 -14.09
N GLY A 171 -7.60 0.81 -15.18
CA GLY A 171 -6.61 1.52 -15.99
C GLY A 171 -6.11 2.79 -15.30
N ARG A 172 -4.93 3.25 -15.70
CA ARG A 172 -4.36 4.51 -15.21
C ARG A 172 -5.26 5.71 -15.51
N TYR A 173 -5.51 6.54 -14.50
CA TYR A 173 -6.18 7.85 -14.66
C TYR A 173 -5.19 8.91 -15.14
N MET A 174 -4.04 9.03 -14.48
CA MET A 174 -2.95 9.94 -14.85
C MET A 174 -1.58 9.38 -14.44
N GLN A 175 -0.49 10.09 -14.74
CA GLN A 175 0.86 9.69 -14.31
C GLN A 175 0.95 9.55 -12.78
N GLY A 176 1.86 8.68 -12.32
CA GLY A 176 2.15 8.53 -10.90
C GLY A 176 2.58 9.82 -10.23
N ILE A 177 2.19 9.95 -8.97
CA ILE A 177 2.41 11.11 -8.12
C ILE A 177 3.30 10.66 -6.97
N GLY A 178 4.44 11.32 -6.80
CA GLY A 178 5.33 11.13 -5.65
C GLY A 178 5.06 12.14 -4.57
N PHE A 179 5.33 11.77 -3.31
CA PHE A 179 5.29 12.68 -2.18
C PHE A 179 6.65 12.72 -1.51
N ALA A 180 7.21 13.92 -1.38
CA ALA A 180 8.44 14.16 -0.64
C ALA A 180 8.14 15.10 0.53
N TRP A 181 8.79 14.88 1.66
CA TRP A 181 8.73 15.80 2.79
C TRP A 181 9.56 17.04 2.51
N ASP A 182 9.02 18.21 2.84
CA ASP A 182 9.78 19.46 2.86
C ASP A 182 9.93 19.94 4.30
N GLU A 183 11.15 19.83 4.81
CA GLU A 183 11.53 20.21 6.18
C GLU A 183 11.29 21.70 6.47
N ALA A 184 11.41 22.58 5.47
CA ALA A 184 11.26 24.03 5.69
C ALA A 184 9.80 24.43 5.93
N THR A 185 8.86 23.68 5.34
CA THR A 185 7.42 23.90 5.52
C THR A 185 6.74 22.88 6.42
N GLU A 186 7.46 21.85 6.87
CA GLU A 186 6.94 20.68 7.59
C GLU A 186 5.68 20.12 6.92
N GLN A 187 5.76 19.89 5.61
CA GLN A 187 4.64 19.45 4.77
C GLN A 187 5.11 18.54 3.65
N TYR A 188 4.24 17.62 3.23
CA TYR A 188 4.44 16.87 2.00
C TYR A 188 4.19 17.75 0.78
N ARG A 189 5.01 17.57 -0.26
CA ARG A 189 4.88 18.22 -1.56
C ARG A 189 4.76 17.19 -2.68
N LEU A 190 4.11 17.59 -3.76
CA LEU A 190 4.00 16.77 -4.97
C LEU A 190 5.32 16.78 -5.74
N ILE A 191 5.77 15.58 -6.09
CA ILE A 191 6.82 15.37 -7.08
C ILE A 191 6.14 14.76 -8.30
N MET A 192 5.84 15.62 -9.27
CA MET A 192 5.32 15.22 -10.58
C MET A 192 6.49 14.75 -11.44
N ALA A 193 6.33 13.60 -12.10
CA ALA A 193 7.40 12.83 -12.75
C ALA A 193 8.21 11.95 -11.79
N VAL A 194 7.51 11.05 -11.07
CA VAL A 194 8.16 9.81 -10.65
C VAL A 194 8.67 9.15 -11.93
N PRO A 195 10.00 8.92 -12.06
CA PRO A 195 10.51 8.17 -13.19
C PRO A 195 9.82 6.81 -13.16
N MET A 196 8.97 6.59 -14.14
CA MET A 196 8.53 5.26 -14.49
C MET A 196 9.81 4.54 -14.94
N PRO A 197 10.11 3.34 -14.42
CA PRO A 197 11.18 2.53 -14.98
C PRO A 197 11.06 2.40 -16.50
#